data_AF-A0A7K2VFR9-F1
#
_entry.id   AF-A0A7K2VFR9-F1
#
_cell.length_a   1.000
_cell.length_b   1.000
_cell.length_c   1.000
_cell.angle_alpha   90.00
_cell.angle_beta   90.00
_cell.angle_gamma   90.00
#
_symmetry.space_group_name_H-M   'P 1'
#
loop_
_entity.id
_entity.type
_entity.pdbx_description
1 polymer ?
#
loop_
_entity_poly.entity_id
_entity_poly.type
_entity_poly.pdbx_seq_one_letter_code
_entity_poly.pdbx_strand_id
1 'polypeptide(L)'
;MTDLSAPAVRRPGEQALAALGLAAPAPDPADASPHRFPDGGSWRTEIPSCEGPEALAVVLAEAARLDVPVHRVSQGSGVWMLTDAEITEMAGATRERGIELCLFTGPRGTWDTGGAVRSDSRGGGPRARGHDAVAGCVE
;
A
#
# COMPACT_ATOMS: atom_id res chain seq x y z
N MET A 1 18.64 -5.07 39.76
CA MET A 1 18.78 -5.24 38.30
C MET A 1 17.51 -5.89 37.83
N THR A 2 16.53 -5.07 37.45
CA THR A 2 15.18 -5.55 37.11
C THR A 2 15.22 -6.01 35.66
N ASP A 3 15.02 -7.31 35.46
CA ASP A 3 14.89 -7.92 34.13
C ASP A 3 13.60 -7.39 33.49
N LEU A 4 13.74 -6.37 32.65
CA LEU A 4 12.66 -5.87 31.80
C LEU A 4 12.54 -6.80 30.60
N SER A 5 12.02 -8.00 30.83
CA SER A 5 11.58 -8.88 29.76
C SER A 5 10.60 -8.10 28.88
N ALA A 6 10.94 -7.92 27.60
CA ALA A 6 10.07 -7.24 26.66
C ALA A 6 8.70 -7.93 26.65
N PRO A 7 7.58 -7.17 26.60
CA PRO A 7 6.25 -7.76 26.60
C PRO A 7 6.13 -8.77 25.47
N ALA A 8 5.57 -9.95 25.78
CA ALA A 8 5.38 -11.02 24.81
C ALA A 8 4.64 -10.48 23.58
N VAL A 9 5.18 -10.74 22.39
CA VAL A 9 4.61 -10.27 21.12
C VAL A 9 3.20 -10.81 20.99
N ARG A 10 2.20 -9.91 20.96
CA ARG A 10 0.81 -10.30 20.72
C ARG A 10 0.72 -10.90 19.32
N ARG A 11 0.26 -12.15 19.23
CA ARG A 11 -0.01 -12.86 17.97
C ARG A 11 -1.51 -13.04 17.79
N PRO A 12 -2.19 -12.13 17.06
CA PRO A 12 -3.62 -12.28 16.79
C PRO A 12 -3.91 -13.64 16.13
N GLY A 13 -4.90 -14.36 16.66
CA GLY A 13 -5.32 -15.65 16.11
C GLY A 13 -4.48 -16.87 16.50
N GLU A 14 -3.40 -16.71 17.28
CA GLU A 14 -2.51 -17.82 17.65
C GLU A 14 -3.24 -18.96 18.38
N GLN A 15 -4.12 -18.63 19.33
CA GLN A 15 -4.91 -19.64 20.06
C GLN A 15 -5.85 -20.43 19.13
N ALA A 16 -6.48 -19.74 18.17
CA ALA A 16 -7.38 -20.37 17.20
C ALA A 16 -6.61 -21.28 16.24
N LEU A 17 -5.45 -20.84 15.75
CA LEU A 17 -4.57 -21.65 14.90
C LEU A 17 -4.01 -22.86 15.67
N ALA A 18 -3.60 -22.68 16.92
CA ALA A 18 -3.11 -23.78 17.76
C ALA A 18 -4.18 -24.86 18.00
N ALA A 19 -5.43 -24.47 18.24
CA ALA A 19 -6.54 -25.40 18.36
C ALA A 19 -6.79 -26.23 17.09
N LEU A 20 -6.39 -25.72 15.93
CA LEU A 20 -6.45 -26.41 14.63
C LEU A 20 -5.17 -27.20 14.30
N GLY A 21 -4.18 -27.24 15.20
CA GLY A 21 -2.87 -27.86 14.93
C GLY A 21 -1.96 -27.04 14.01
N LEU A 22 -2.24 -25.75 13.83
CA LEU A 22 -1.52 -24.80 12.97
C LEU A 22 -0.74 -23.75 13.78
N ALA A 23 -0.31 -24.10 15.00
CA ALA A 23 0.45 -23.19 15.85
C ALA A 23 1.71 -22.70 15.13
N ALA A 24 1.98 -21.39 15.20
CA ALA A 24 3.19 -20.82 14.64
C ALA A 24 4.42 -21.37 15.38
N PRO A 25 5.56 -21.59 14.70
CA PRO A 25 6.80 -21.96 15.37
C PRO A 25 7.26 -20.88 16.36
N ALA A 26 8.19 -21.27 17.23
CA ALA A 26 8.90 -20.32 18.07
C ALA A 26 9.58 -19.27 17.16
N PRO A 27 9.56 -17.98 17.52
CA PRO A 27 10.17 -16.94 16.69
C PRO A 27 11.69 -17.16 16.62
N ASP A 28 12.24 -17.15 15.40
CA ASP A 28 13.68 -17.17 15.16
C ASP A 28 14.14 -15.76 14.78
N PRO A 29 15.12 -15.15 15.46
CA PRO A 29 15.71 -13.88 15.02
C PRO A 29 16.20 -13.87 13.57
N ALA A 30 16.55 -15.04 13.00
CA ALA A 30 16.93 -15.19 11.60
C ALA A 30 15.77 -14.98 10.62
N ASP A 31 14.51 -15.06 11.07
CA ASP A 31 13.33 -14.78 10.24
C ASP A 31 13.17 -13.28 9.93
N ALA A 32 13.86 -12.40 10.66
CA ALA A 32 13.81 -10.97 10.43
C ALA A 32 14.66 -10.57 9.22
N SER A 33 14.11 -9.72 8.34
CA SER A 33 14.88 -9.13 7.24
C SER A 33 16.10 -8.37 7.77
N PRO A 34 17.30 -8.56 7.19
CA PRO A 34 18.48 -7.77 7.54
C PRO A 34 18.43 -6.36 6.95
N HIS A 35 17.50 -6.08 6.04
CA HIS A 35 17.38 -4.80 5.35
C HIS A 35 16.50 -3.81 6.11
N ARG A 36 16.77 -2.52 5.92
CA ARG A 36 16.00 -1.39 6.45
C ARG A 36 15.80 -0.36 5.35
N PHE A 37 14.75 0.45 5.50
CA PHE A 37 14.54 1.63 4.65
C PHE A 37 15.62 2.69 4.94
N PRO A 38 15.81 3.68 4.04
CA PRO A 38 16.86 4.70 4.21
C PRO A 38 16.81 5.50 5.52
N ASP A 39 15.65 5.58 6.17
CA ASP A 39 15.45 6.21 7.48
C ASP A 39 15.53 5.23 8.66
N GLY A 40 15.94 3.98 8.42
CA GLY A 40 16.10 2.95 9.44
C GLY A 40 14.84 2.14 9.76
N GLY A 41 13.70 2.44 9.14
CA GLY A 41 12.46 1.67 9.34
C GLY A 41 12.59 0.21 8.88
N SER A 42 11.93 -0.72 9.58
CA SER A 42 11.82 -2.13 9.17
C SER A 42 10.57 -2.43 8.35
N TRP A 43 9.63 -1.49 8.27
CA TRP A 43 8.38 -1.60 7.52
C TRP A 43 7.90 -0.22 7.06
N ARG A 44 6.94 -0.20 6.14
CA ARG A 44 6.23 0.99 5.67
C ARG A 44 4.72 0.73 5.71
N THR A 45 3.96 1.77 5.98
CA THR A 45 2.49 1.76 5.83
C THR A 45 2.14 2.41 4.52
N GLU A 46 1.34 1.69 3.73
CA GLU A 46 0.68 2.22 2.54
C GLU A 46 -0.82 2.28 2.77
N ILE A 47 -1.44 3.39 2.36
CA ILE A 47 -2.89 3.48 2.21
C ILE A 47 -3.21 3.43 0.70
N PRO A 48 -3.63 2.27 0.17
CA PRO A 48 -3.98 2.15 -1.24
C PRO A 48 -5.35 2.78 -1.53
N SER A 49 -5.63 2.99 -2.81
CA SER A 49 -6.91 3.51 -3.31
C SER A 49 -7.29 4.88 -2.76
N CYS A 50 -6.29 5.77 -2.58
CA CYS A 50 -6.53 7.20 -2.40
C CYS A 50 -6.84 7.81 -3.77
N GLU A 51 -8.11 7.76 -4.18
CA GLU A 51 -8.51 8.00 -5.57
C GLU A 51 -8.44 9.46 -6.04
N GLY A 52 -8.23 10.43 -5.14
CA GLY A 52 -8.14 11.85 -5.48
C GLY A 52 -7.79 12.72 -4.26
N PRO A 53 -7.78 14.06 -4.41
CA PRO A 53 -7.35 14.97 -3.35
C PRO A 53 -8.20 14.91 -2.09
N GLU A 54 -9.53 14.77 -2.22
CA GLU A 54 -10.43 14.68 -1.07
C GLU A 54 -10.12 13.44 -0.21
N ALA A 55 -9.99 12.27 -0.85
CA ALA A 55 -9.64 11.03 -0.15
C ALA A 55 -8.26 11.14 0.52
N LEU A 56 -7.28 11.72 -0.18
CA LEU A 56 -5.96 11.98 0.38
C LEU A 56 -6.04 12.89 1.61
N ALA A 57 -6.78 14.01 1.53
CA ALA A 57 -6.92 14.95 2.63
C ALA A 57 -7.50 14.28 3.88
N VAL A 58 -8.51 13.42 3.71
CA VAL A 58 -9.10 12.64 4.81
C VAL A 58 -8.09 11.68 5.40
N VAL A 59 -7.35 10.93 4.58
CA VAL A 59 -6.30 10.01 5.04
C VAL A 59 -5.22 10.73 5.84
N LEU A 60 -4.74 11.88 5.35
CA LEU A 60 -3.72 12.66 6.02
C LEU A 60 -4.21 13.24 7.35
N ALA A 61 -5.45 13.74 7.40
CA ALA A 61 -6.05 14.26 8.62
C ALA A 61 -6.21 13.15 9.67
N GLU A 62 -6.68 11.97 9.25
CA GLU A 62 -6.91 10.86 10.16
C GLU A 62 -5.60 10.22 10.65
N ALA A 63 -4.61 10.09 9.77
CA ALA A 63 -3.27 9.63 10.13
C ALA A 63 -2.64 10.55 11.18
N ALA A 64 -2.75 11.88 10.99
CA ALA A 64 -2.30 12.85 11.97
C ALA A 64 -3.07 12.76 13.30
N ARG A 65 -4.40 12.58 13.24
CA ARG A 65 -5.25 12.45 14.43
C ARG A 65 -4.91 11.20 15.25
N LEU A 66 -4.59 10.10 14.58
CA LEU A 66 -4.28 8.81 15.20
C LEU A 66 -2.79 8.64 15.54
N ASP A 67 -1.94 9.60 15.15
CA ASP A 67 -0.47 9.50 15.27
C ASP A 67 0.09 8.24 14.59
N VAL A 68 -0.41 7.93 13.39
CA VAL A 68 0.01 6.77 12.60
C VAL A 68 0.86 7.22 11.42
N PRO A 69 2.08 6.70 11.25
CA PRO A 69 2.92 7.07 10.13
C PRO A 69 2.39 6.46 8.82
N VAL A 70 2.13 7.31 7.84
CA VAL A 70 1.88 6.92 6.44
C VAL A 70 3.13 7.24 5.64
N HIS A 71 3.58 6.30 4.82
CA HIS A 71 4.80 6.45 4.05
C HIS A 71 4.54 6.48 2.55
N ARG A 72 3.45 5.85 2.13
CA ARG A 72 3.03 5.79 0.74
C ARG A 72 1.52 5.85 0.64
N VAL A 73 1.03 6.49 -0.40
CA VAL A 73 -0.34 6.39 -0.85
C VAL A 73 -0.34 5.98 -2.32
N SER A 74 -1.34 5.21 -2.73
CA SER A 74 -1.50 4.87 -4.14
C SER A 74 -2.90 5.12 -4.65
N GLN A 75 -2.99 5.48 -5.93
CA GLN A 75 -4.25 5.62 -6.64
C GLN A 75 -4.34 4.51 -7.69
N GLY A 76 -5.34 3.64 -7.55
CA GLY A 76 -5.40 2.37 -8.28
C GLY A 76 -6.19 2.45 -9.58
N SER A 77 -7.12 3.40 -9.71
CA SER A 77 -7.95 3.48 -10.92
C SER A 77 -7.18 3.96 -12.14
N GLY A 78 -6.15 4.78 -11.95
CA GLY A 78 -5.35 5.36 -13.02
C GLY A 78 -5.25 6.88 -12.98
N VAL A 79 -4.04 7.40 -13.20
CA VAL A 79 -3.72 8.83 -13.18
C VAL A 79 -4.49 9.62 -14.24
N TRP A 80 -4.91 8.97 -15.33
CA TRP A 80 -5.74 9.59 -16.38
C TRP A 80 -7.15 9.97 -15.92
N MET A 81 -7.59 9.45 -14.76
CA MET A 81 -8.87 9.84 -14.16
C MET A 81 -8.77 11.11 -13.32
N LEU A 82 -7.55 11.67 -13.20
CA LEU A 82 -7.27 12.90 -12.47
C LEU A 82 -6.92 14.01 -13.46
N THR A 83 -7.32 15.22 -13.11
CA THR A 83 -6.85 16.44 -13.76
C THR A 83 -5.43 16.80 -13.28
N ASP A 84 -4.70 17.58 -14.07
CA ASP A 84 -3.39 18.11 -13.67
C ASP A 84 -3.43 18.89 -12.36
N ALA A 85 -4.54 19.59 -12.10
CA ALA A 85 -4.77 20.31 -10.86
C ALA A 85 -4.83 19.35 -9.66
N GLU A 86 -5.60 18.27 -9.78
CA GLU A 86 -5.72 17.25 -8.73
C GLU A 86 -4.38 16.53 -8.50
N ILE A 87 -3.65 16.18 -9.57
CA ILE A 87 -2.32 15.57 -9.47
C ILE A 87 -1.35 16.51 -8.76
N THR A 88 -1.36 17.80 -9.12
CA THR A 88 -0.50 18.82 -8.51
C THR A 88 -0.81 18.99 -7.02
N GLU A 89 -2.10 19.04 -6.66
CA GLU A 89 -2.54 19.13 -5.28
C GLU A 89 -2.07 17.92 -4.46
N MET A 90 -2.31 16.71 -4.98
CA MET A 90 -1.88 15.48 -4.31
C MET A 90 -0.36 15.43 -4.14
N ALA A 91 0.41 15.74 -5.19
CA ALA A 91 1.86 15.77 -5.14
C ALA A 91 2.40 16.82 -4.15
N GLY A 92 1.75 17.98 -4.08
CA GLY A 92 2.07 19.01 -3.09
C GLY A 92 1.85 18.51 -1.66
N ALA A 93 0.65 17.99 -1.38
CA ALA A 93 0.25 17.54 -0.06
C ALA A 93 1.11 16.38 0.46
N THR A 94 1.47 15.42 -0.40
CA THR A 94 2.34 14.30 -0.02
C THR A 94 3.79 14.73 0.17
N ARG A 95 4.33 15.58 -0.72
CA ARG A 95 5.70 16.11 -0.62
C ARG A 95 5.93 16.85 0.69
N GLU A 96 4.98 17.70 1.11
CA GLU A 96 5.04 18.42 2.39
C GLU A 96 5.21 17.51 3.61
N ARG A 97 4.78 16.25 3.49
CA ARG A 97 4.78 15.26 4.58
C ARG A 97 5.80 14.14 4.37
N GLY A 98 6.60 14.20 3.32
CA GLY A 98 7.56 13.15 2.98
C GLY A 98 6.89 11.82 2.62
N ILE A 99 5.67 11.85 2.06
CA ILE A 99 4.91 10.67 1.67
C ILE A 99 5.14 10.41 0.17
N GLU A 100 5.38 9.15 -0.18
CA GLU A 100 5.45 8.72 -1.57
C GLU A 100 4.04 8.70 -2.18
N LEU A 101 3.87 9.37 -3.32
CA LEU A 101 2.65 9.31 -4.12
C LEU A 101 2.86 8.36 -5.31
N CYS A 102 2.09 7.28 -5.37
CA CYS A 102 2.14 6.34 -6.48
C CYS A 102 0.83 6.34 -7.27
N LEU A 103 0.87 6.95 -8.46
CA LEU A 103 -0.28 7.01 -9.37
C LEU A 103 -0.13 5.95 -10.46
N PHE A 104 -1.15 5.12 -10.65
CA PHE A 104 -1.09 4.05 -11.65
C PHE A 104 -1.21 4.64 -13.05
N THR A 105 -0.45 4.12 -14.02
CA THR A 105 -0.45 4.68 -15.39
C THR A 105 -1.71 4.30 -16.14
N GLY A 106 -2.47 5.27 -16.67
CA GLY A 106 -3.69 5.01 -17.45
C GLY A 106 -4.84 4.39 -16.64
N PRO A 107 -6.06 4.26 -17.19
CA PRO A 107 -7.18 3.62 -16.50
C PRO A 107 -6.89 2.12 -16.33
N ARG A 108 -6.54 1.68 -15.12
CA ARG A 108 -6.08 0.30 -14.85
C ARG A 108 -7.11 -0.59 -14.21
N GLY A 109 -8.10 -0.09 -13.47
CA GLY A 109 -9.04 -0.93 -12.70
C GLY A 109 -9.76 -2.02 -13.52
N THR A 110 -11.02 -1.80 -13.87
CA THR A 110 -11.81 -2.75 -14.67
C THR A 110 -11.87 -2.41 -16.16
N TRP A 111 -11.02 -1.47 -16.61
CA TRP A 111 -10.99 -0.98 -17.99
C TRP A 111 -10.05 -1.77 -18.91
N ASP A 112 -9.36 -2.78 -18.40
CA ASP A 112 -8.51 -3.68 -19.20
C ASP A 112 -9.35 -4.53 -20.17
N THR A 113 -8.82 -4.74 -21.38
CA THR A 113 -9.47 -5.54 -22.43
C THR A 113 -9.20 -7.05 -22.31
N GLY A 114 -8.35 -7.45 -21.36
CA GLY A 114 -7.99 -8.85 -21.18
C GLY A 114 -9.08 -9.68 -20.51
N GLY A 115 -9.22 -10.94 -20.93
CA GLY A 115 -10.21 -11.88 -20.38
C GLY A 115 -10.11 -12.13 -18.87
N ALA A 116 -8.98 -11.77 -18.24
CA ALA A 116 -8.79 -11.90 -16.78
C ALA A 116 -9.71 -10.96 -15.96
N VAL A 117 -10.18 -9.85 -16.53
CA VAL A 117 -11.21 -9.02 -15.87
C VAL A 117 -12.56 -9.74 -15.79
N ARG A 118 -12.78 -10.72 -16.67
CA ARG A 118 -14.00 -11.52 -16.76
C ARG A 118 -13.90 -12.88 -16.05
N SER A 119 -12.73 -13.24 -15.53
CA SER A 119 -12.58 -14.46 -14.74
C SER A 119 -13.08 -14.26 -13.31
N ASP A 120 -13.54 -15.33 -12.67
CA ASP A 120 -14.08 -15.31 -11.31
C ASP A 120 -13.08 -14.79 -10.26
N SER A 121 -11.77 -14.87 -10.54
CA SER A 121 -10.74 -14.31 -9.67
C SER A 121 -10.77 -12.77 -9.61
N ARG A 122 -11.33 -12.11 -10.63
CA ARG A 122 -11.39 -10.64 -10.83
C ARG A 122 -10.05 -9.89 -10.67
N GLY A 123 -8.94 -10.59 -10.45
CA GLY A 123 -7.70 -10.06 -9.90
C GLY A 123 -6.57 -9.84 -10.92
N GLY A 124 -6.84 -10.07 -12.21
CA GLY A 124 -5.83 -9.95 -13.27
C GLY A 124 -5.91 -8.69 -14.12
N GLY A 125 -6.79 -7.75 -13.77
CA GLY A 125 -7.19 -6.59 -14.57
C GLY A 125 -6.15 -5.46 -14.72
N PRO A 126 -5.47 -4.97 -13.67
CA PRO A 126 -4.70 -3.73 -13.76
C PRO A 126 -3.29 -3.94 -14.32
N ARG A 127 -3.20 -4.25 -15.62
CA ARG A 127 -1.91 -4.43 -16.32
C ARG A 127 -1.92 -3.72 -17.66
N ALA A 128 -0.76 -3.26 -18.11
CA ALA A 128 -0.56 -2.94 -19.52
C ALA A 128 -0.40 -4.23 -20.33
N ARG A 129 -1.08 -4.32 -21.49
CA ARG A 129 -1.00 -5.46 -22.41
C ARG A 129 -0.45 -5.04 -23.77
N GLY A 130 0.70 -5.58 -24.13
CA GLY A 130 1.35 -5.28 -25.40
C GLY A 130 1.95 -3.87 -25.44
N HIS A 131 2.58 -3.55 -26.57
CA HIS A 131 3.30 -2.28 -26.74
C HIS A 131 2.35 -1.09 -26.72
N ASP A 132 1.18 -1.18 -27.35
CA ASP A 132 0.24 -0.05 -27.46
C ASP A 132 -0.26 0.43 -26.09
N ALA A 133 -0.58 -0.50 -25.17
CA ALA A 133 -1.03 -0.14 -23.82
C ALA A 133 0.11 0.36 -22.92
N VAL A 134 1.36 0.04 -23.26
CA VAL A 134 2.56 0.59 -22.60
C VAL A 134 2.89 1.98 -23.16
N ALA A 135 2.75 2.18 -24.48
CA ALA A 135 2.94 3.48 -25.12
C ALA A 135 1.98 4.53 -24.54
N GLY A 136 0.71 4.17 -24.37
CA GLY A 136 -0.27 4.99 -23.63
C GLY A 136 0.01 5.16 -22.13
N CYS A 137 1.18 4.78 -21.60
CA CYS A 137 1.58 5.16 -20.24
C CYS A 137 2.60 6.29 -20.19
N VAL A 138 3.29 6.51 -21.31
CA VAL A 138 4.52 7.30 -21.38
C VAL A 138 4.43 8.45 -22.39
N GLU A 139 3.43 8.41 -23.29
CA GLU A 139 3.01 9.51 -24.15
C GLU A 139 1.89 10.32 -23.50
#